data_AF-A0A7X9BGH8-F1
#
_entry.id   AF-A0A7X9BGH8-F1
#
_cell.length_a   1.000
_cell.length_b   1.000
_cell.length_c   1.000
_cell.angle_alpha   90.00
_cell.angle_beta   90.00
_cell.angle_gamma   90.00
#
_symmetry.space_group_name_H-M   'P 1'
#
loop_
_entity.id
_entity.type
_entity.pdbx_description
1 polymer ?
#
loop_
_entity_poly.entity_id
_entity_poly.type
_entity_poly.pdbx_seq_one_letter_code
_entity_poly.pdbx_strand_id
1 'polypeptide(L)'
;MSLTTISILSPEAANGRNVVAYGVVRALATAKKTGVFRPAVCKRETFTDVLLGAATSGITREQATGVCPRRAREDKEGARPDIVAAYSEAVAATAPEAMVIVGTDHSAVNDPDSFSFNADVAADLASPVFLAVCAIDRTPEQVKATVDACTAIVAKACTTVLGVFVT
;
A
#
# COMPACT_ATOMS: atom_id res chain seq x y z
N MET A 1 -13.60 2.16 18.57
CA MET A 1 -12.73 1.00 18.23
C MET A 1 -11.50 1.55 17.52
N SER A 2 -10.31 0.97 17.74
CA SER A 2 -9.10 1.39 17.03
C SER A 2 -9.19 0.97 15.57
N LEU A 3 -8.85 1.87 14.63
CA LEU A 3 -8.80 1.57 13.20
C LEU A 3 -7.76 0.49 12.93
N THR A 4 -8.15 -0.61 12.29
CA THR A 4 -7.19 -1.63 11.84
C THR A 4 -6.56 -1.16 10.53
N THR A 5 -5.24 -1.02 10.47
CA THR A 5 -4.52 -0.63 9.26
C THR A 5 -3.58 -1.73 8.79
N ILE A 6 -3.45 -1.89 7.48
CA ILE A 6 -2.41 -2.74 6.89
C ILE A 6 -1.96 -2.16 5.55
N SER A 7 -0.65 -2.03 5.36
CA SER A 7 -0.02 -1.60 4.13
C SER A 7 0.45 -2.81 3.33
N ILE A 8 0.09 -2.91 2.06
CA ILE A 8 0.57 -3.97 1.17
C ILE A 8 1.64 -3.38 0.26
N LEU A 9 2.87 -3.80 0.49
CA LEU A 9 4.04 -3.32 -0.23
C LEU A 9 4.66 -4.46 -1.03
N SER A 10 5.34 -4.13 -2.12
CA SER A 10 6.13 -5.07 -2.91
C SER A 10 7.33 -4.32 -3.46
N PRO A 11 8.53 -4.92 -3.43
CA PRO A 11 9.70 -4.33 -4.08
C PRO A 11 9.64 -4.50 -5.60
N GLU A 12 8.72 -5.31 -6.12
CA GLU A 12 8.59 -5.58 -7.54
C GLU A 12 7.38 -4.87 -8.18
N ALA A 13 7.52 -4.64 -9.48
CA ALA A 13 6.47 -4.11 -10.34
C ALA A 13 5.40 -5.15 -10.76
N ALA A 14 5.44 -6.36 -10.21
CA ALA A 14 4.61 -7.47 -10.64
C ALA A 14 3.17 -7.37 -10.10
N ASN A 15 2.25 -8.09 -10.75
CA ASN A 15 0.84 -8.10 -10.37
C ASN A 15 0.55 -8.80 -9.03
N GLY A 16 1.52 -9.49 -8.43
CA GLY A 16 1.35 -10.25 -7.19
C GLY A 16 0.78 -9.40 -6.05
N ARG A 17 1.27 -8.18 -5.88
CA ARG A 17 0.75 -7.23 -4.88
C ARG A 17 -0.74 -6.92 -5.07
N ASN A 18 -1.18 -6.74 -6.32
CA ASN A 18 -2.55 -6.37 -6.63
C ASN A 18 -3.52 -7.52 -6.30
N VAL A 19 -3.13 -8.76 -6.59
CA VAL A 19 -3.91 -9.95 -6.18
C VAL A 19 -4.01 -10.05 -4.66
N VAL A 20 -2.89 -9.86 -3.95
CA VAL A 20 -2.85 -9.86 -2.49
C VAL A 20 -3.74 -8.76 -1.91
N ALA A 21 -3.63 -7.52 -2.41
CA ALA A 21 -4.46 -6.39 -1.99
C ALA A 21 -5.95 -6.66 -2.17
N TYR A 22 -6.36 -7.15 -3.33
CA TYR A 22 -7.76 -7.51 -3.57
C TYR A 22 -8.25 -8.60 -2.60
N GLY A 23 -7.45 -9.65 -2.38
CA GLY A 23 -7.79 -10.73 -1.45
C GLY A 23 -7.96 -10.24 -0.02
N VAL A 24 -7.04 -9.40 0.48
CA VAL A 24 -7.09 -8.84 1.84
C VAL A 24 -8.29 -7.92 2.01
N VAL A 25 -8.57 -7.04 1.05
CA VAL A 25 -9.76 -6.17 1.08
C VAL A 25 -11.03 -7.01 1.17
N ARG A 26 -11.18 -8.02 0.32
CA ARG A 26 -12.35 -8.91 0.35
C ARG A 26 -12.49 -9.66 1.66
N ALA A 27 -11.39 -10.17 2.21
CA ALA A 27 -11.43 -10.90 3.48
C ALA A 27 -11.82 -10.00 4.66
N LEU A 28 -11.33 -8.76 4.71
CA LEU A 28 -11.71 -7.82 5.77
C LEU A 28 -13.15 -7.32 5.59
N ALA A 29 -13.58 -7.10 4.35
CA ALA A 29 -14.92 -6.64 4.01
C ALA A 29 -16.04 -7.60 4.45
N THR A 30 -15.76 -8.89 4.68
CA THR A 30 -16.78 -9.82 5.20
C THR A 30 -17.11 -9.59 6.68
N ALA A 31 -16.27 -8.87 7.42
CA ALA A 31 -16.40 -8.73 8.87
C ALA A 31 -16.31 -7.28 9.38
N LYS A 32 -15.75 -6.36 8.59
CA LYS A 32 -15.49 -4.97 8.98
C LYS A 32 -15.85 -4.02 7.84
N LYS A 33 -16.32 -2.81 8.20
CA LYS A 33 -16.41 -1.69 7.26
C LYS A 33 -15.01 -1.34 6.75
N THR A 34 -14.66 -1.83 5.56
CA THR A 34 -13.30 -1.82 5.04
C THR A 34 -13.15 -0.76 3.96
N GLY A 35 -12.19 0.14 4.15
CA GLY A 35 -11.75 1.11 3.15
C GLY A 35 -10.44 0.71 2.49
N VAL A 36 -10.11 1.41 1.41
CA VAL A 36 -8.84 1.26 0.68
C VAL A 36 -8.21 2.63 0.49
N PHE A 37 -6.89 2.69 0.54
CA PHE A 37 -6.15 3.92 0.31
C PHE A 37 -4.92 3.69 -0.56
N ARG A 38 -4.66 4.64 -1.47
CA ARG A 38 -3.65 4.60 -2.53
C ARG A 38 -2.79 5.86 -2.38
N PRO A 39 -1.67 5.79 -1.64
CA PRO A 39 -0.88 6.97 -1.30
C PRO A 39 -0.42 7.77 -2.52
N ALA A 40 0.01 7.10 -3.59
CA ALA A 40 0.18 7.76 -4.87
C ALA A 40 -0.25 6.86 -6.04
N VAL A 41 -1.20 7.34 -6.83
CA VAL A 41 -1.76 6.60 -7.97
C VAL A 41 -2.12 7.51 -9.12
N CYS A 42 -1.91 7.04 -10.35
CA CYS A 42 -2.24 7.81 -11.54
C CYS A 42 -3.77 7.86 -11.74
N LYS A 43 -4.30 9.02 -12.15
CA LYS A 43 -5.75 9.17 -12.38
C LYS A 43 -6.34 8.20 -13.41
N ARG A 44 -5.51 7.69 -14.34
CA ARG A 44 -5.92 6.76 -15.42
C ARG A 44 -5.73 5.27 -15.07
N GLU A 45 -5.18 4.99 -13.89
CA GLU A 45 -5.05 3.65 -13.35
C GLU A 45 -6.46 3.07 -13.08
N THR A 46 -6.68 1.77 -13.24
CA THR A 46 -8.01 1.12 -13.20
C THR A 46 -8.21 0.13 -12.03
N PHE A 47 -7.13 -0.41 -11.49
CA PHE A 47 -7.10 -1.32 -10.34
C PHE A 47 -7.69 -0.70 -9.08
N THR A 48 -7.56 0.62 -8.90
CA THR A 48 -8.22 1.33 -7.80
C THR A 48 -9.75 1.09 -7.82
N ASP A 49 -10.40 1.07 -8.98
CA ASP A 49 -11.85 0.79 -9.05
C ASP A 49 -12.18 -0.65 -8.67
N VAL A 50 -11.29 -1.60 -8.97
CA VAL A 50 -11.41 -3.00 -8.55
C VAL A 50 -11.36 -3.11 -7.02
N LEU A 51 -10.45 -2.39 -6.38
CA LEU A 51 -10.35 -2.34 -4.92
C LEU A 51 -11.58 -1.69 -4.28
N LEU A 52 -12.08 -0.59 -4.86
CA LEU A 52 -13.28 0.10 -4.39
C LEU A 52 -14.51 -0.79 -4.48
N GLY A 53 -14.67 -1.56 -5.56
CA GLY A 53 -15.77 -2.52 -5.71
C GLY A 53 -15.74 -3.68 -4.70
N ALA A 54 -14.57 -3.98 -4.11
CA ALA A 54 -14.42 -4.97 -3.05
C ALA A 54 -14.55 -4.38 -1.64
N ALA A 55 -14.36 -3.06 -1.50
CA ALA A 55 -14.45 -2.35 -0.24
C ALA A 55 -15.91 -2.14 0.20
N THR A 56 -16.13 -1.93 1.49
CA THR A 56 -17.47 -1.76 2.09
C THR A 56 -17.66 -0.42 2.78
N SER A 57 -16.62 0.42 2.85
CA SER A 57 -16.70 1.73 3.52
C SER A 57 -17.49 2.78 2.74
N GLY A 58 -17.73 2.56 1.44
CA GLY A 58 -18.31 3.56 0.53
C GLY A 58 -17.35 4.69 0.16
N ILE A 59 -16.04 4.52 0.41
CA ILE A 59 -15.01 5.48 0.01
C ILE A 59 -15.01 5.69 -1.50
N THR A 60 -14.88 6.95 -1.94
CA THR A 60 -14.77 7.27 -3.38
C THR A 60 -13.32 7.17 -3.86
N ARG A 61 -13.11 7.17 -5.18
CA ARG A 61 -11.77 7.18 -5.78
C ARG A 61 -10.96 8.40 -5.35
N GLU A 62 -11.60 9.56 -5.27
CA GLU A 62 -10.97 10.82 -4.86
C GLU A 62 -10.50 10.74 -3.41
N GLN A 63 -11.34 10.19 -2.52
CA GLN A 63 -11.01 9.99 -1.11
C GLN A 63 -9.95 8.90 -0.90
N ALA A 64 -9.95 7.86 -1.75
CA ALA A 64 -9.00 6.76 -1.65
C ALA A 64 -7.60 7.11 -2.19
N THR A 65 -7.36 8.33 -2.68
CA THR A 65 -6.11 8.72 -3.34
C THR A 65 -5.39 9.82 -2.56
N GLY A 66 -4.08 9.65 -2.32
CA GLY A 66 -3.24 10.69 -1.72
C GLY A 66 -2.78 11.74 -2.75
N VAL A 67 -1.70 11.42 -3.47
CA VAL A 67 -1.08 12.35 -4.44
C VAL A 67 -0.89 11.72 -5.81
N CYS A 68 -0.54 12.55 -6.80
CA CYS A 68 -0.09 12.05 -8.09
C CYS A 68 1.30 11.39 -7.96
N PRO A 69 1.59 10.25 -8.63
CA PRO A 69 2.92 9.63 -8.61
C PRO A 69 4.05 10.57 -9.03
N ARG A 70 3.77 11.54 -9.91
CA ARG A 70 4.74 12.58 -10.29
C ARG A 70 5.15 13.43 -9.08
N ARG A 71 4.20 13.83 -8.23
CA ARG A 71 4.46 14.62 -7.02
C ARG A 71 5.36 13.84 -6.06
N ALA A 72 5.01 12.59 -5.78
CA ALA A 72 5.82 11.71 -4.94
C ALA A 72 7.24 11.48 -5.48
N ARG A 73 7.41 11.44 -6.81
CA ARG A 73 8.74 11.28 -7.42
C ARG A 73 9.58 12.56 -7.36
N GLU A 74 8.97 13.71 -7.64
CA GLU A 74 9.66 15.01 -7.70
C GLU A 74 10.00 15.56 -6.30
N ASP A 75 9.17 15.24 -5.29
CA ASP A 75 9.30 15.74 -3.93
C ASP A 75 8.75 14.71 -2.92
N LYS A 76 9.59 13.72 -2.58
CA LYS A 76 9.22 12.63 -1.66
C LYS A 76 8.88 13.16 -0.26
N GLU A 77 9.69 14.08 0.26
CA GLU A 77 9.50 14.63 1.61
C GLU A 77 8.24 15.48 1.70
N GLY A 78 7.99 16.35 0.72
CA GLY A 78 6.77 17.17 0.67
C GLY A 78 5.51 16.36 0.36
N ALA A 79 5.61 15.23 -0.33
CA ALA A 79 4.45 14.38 -0.63
C ALA A 79 3.93 13.60 0.59
N ARG A 80 4.79 13.24 1.56
CA ARG A 80 4.41 12.50 2.77
C ARG A 80 3.33 13.22 3.61
N PRO A 81 3.47 14.49 4.02
CA PRO A 81 2.43 15.19 4.76
C PRO A 81 1.14 15.37 3.94
N ASP A 82 1.24 15.58 2.62
CA ASP A 82 0.07 15.66 1.73
C ASP A 82 -0.72 14.33 1.76
N ILE A 83 -0.02 13.19 1.75
CA ILE A 83 -0.61 11.85 1.84
C ILE A 83 -1.27 11.62 3.21
N VAL A 84 -0.61 12.01 4.31
CA VAL A 84 -1.15 11.87 5.67
C VAL A 84 -2.42 12.71 5.84
N ALA A 85 -2.45 13.92 5.30
CA ALA A 85 -3.63 14.78 5.31
C ALA A 85 -4.80 14.12 4.55
N ALA A 86 -4.57 13.69 3.30
CA ALA A 86 -5.58 13.01 2.50
C ALA A 86 -6.12 11.73 3.17
N TYR A 87 -5.23 10.93 3.77
CA TYR A 87 -5.61 9.74 4.52
C TYR A 87 -6.52 10.07 5.71
N SER A 88 -6.16 11.09 6.48
CA SER A 88 -6.92 11.52 7.66
C SER A 88 -8.32 12.01 7.27
N GLU A 89 -8.44 12.76 6.18
CA GLU A 89 -9.72 13.18 5.61
C GLU A 89 -10.56 11.97 5.16
N ALA A 90 -9.95 10.99 4.49
CA ALA A 90 -10.63 9.78 4.05
C ALA A 90 -11.18 8.94 5.22
N VAL A 91 -10.38 8.80 6.29
CA VAL A 91 -10.80 8.12 7.52
C VAL A 91 -11.96 8.88 8.18
N ALA A 92 -11.87 10.20 8.28
CA ALA A 92 -12.92 11.03 8.88
C ALA A 92 -14.24 10.96 8.07
N ALA A 93 -14.16 10.98 6.74
CA ALA A 93 -15.32 10.98 5.87
C ALA A 93 -16.05 9.63 5.82
N THR A 94 -15.31 8.52 5.97
CA THR A 94 -15.87 7.17 5.76
C THR A 94 -15.97 6.34 7.03
N ALA A 95 -15.32 6.75 8.12
CA ALA A 95 -15.27 6.05 9.40
C ALA A 95 -15.10 4.53 9.27
N PRO A 96 -14.04 4.04 8.58
CA PRO A 96 -13.82 2.61 8.39
C PRO A 96 -13.36 1.96 9.69
N GLU A 97 -13.61 0.66 9.83
CA GLU A 97 -13.08 -0.18 10.90
C GLU A 97 -11.76 -0.84 10.50
N ALA A 98 -11.54 -1.00 9.19
CA ALA A 98 -10.28 -1.44 8.61
C ALA A 98 -9.91 -0.62 7.37
N MET A 99 -8.62 -0.36 7.17
CA MET A 99 -8.10 0.35 6.02
C MET A 99 -6.93 -0.43 5.40
N VAL A 100 -7.07 -0.79 4.13
CA VAL A 100 -6.00 -1.43 3.36
C VAL A 100 -5.30 -0.38 2.52
N ILE A 101 -4.05 -0.10 2.86
CA ILE A 101 -3.21 0.85 2.14
C ILE A 101 -2.39 0.06 1.12
N VAL A 102 -2.47 0.42 -0.16
CA VAL A 102 -1.75 -0.31 -1.21
C VAL A 102 -0.69 0.61 -1.79
N GLY A 103 0.57 0.18 -1.69
CA GLY A 103 1.73 0.95 -2.16
C GLY A 103 1.63 1.34 -3.64
N THR A 104 2.46 2.30 -4.05
CA THR A 104 2.40 2.91 -5.39
C THR A 104 2.55 1.88 -6.52
N ASP A 105 1.76 2.01 -7.60
CA ASP A 105 1.90 1.16 -8.79
C ASP A 105 3.20 1.38 -9.54
N HIS A 106 3.52 0.39 -10.37
CA HIS A 106 4.59 0.49 -11.33
C HIS A 106 4.45 1.78 -12.15
N SER A 107 5.56 2.48 -12.27
CA SER A 107 5.72 3.67 -13.10
C SER A 107 6.62 3.30 -14.28
N ALA A 108 6.34 3.82 -15.48
CA ALA A 108 7.24 3.68 -16.63
C ALA A 108 8.64 4.29 -16.38
N VAL A 109 8.74 5.15 -15.38
CA VAL A 109 10.00 5.68 -14.86
C VAL A 109 10.42 4.84 -13.65
N ASN A 110 11.58 4.19 -13.74
CA ASN A 110 12.18 3.46 -12.64
C ASN A 110 12.55 4.43 -11.50
N ASP A 111 12.12 4.14 -10.29
CA ASP A 111 12.46 4.90 -9.08
C ASP A 111 13.06 3.92 -8.06
N PRO A 112 14.39 3.93 -7.87
CA PRO A 112 15.07 3.00 -6.98
C PRO A 112 14.65 3.15 -5.52
N ASP A 113 14.16 4.33 -5.13
CA ASP A 113 13.75 4.62 -3.76
C ASP A 113 12.25 4.42 -3.52
N SER A 114 11.52 3.93 -4.53
CA SER A 114 10.06 3.76 -4.45
C SER A 114 9.61 2.84 -3.32
N PHE A 115 10.35 1.75 -3.06
CA PHE A 115 10.04 0.85 -1.96
C PHE A 115 10.25 1.51 -0.59
N SER A 116 11.39 2.18 -0.40
CA SER A 116 11.70 2.93 0.83
C SER A 116 10.66 4.02 1.09
N PHE A 117 10.30 4.78 0.07
CA PHE A 117 9.22 5.78 0.15
C PHE A 117 7.89 5.17 0.60
N ASN A 118 7.51 4.02 0.04
CA ASN A 118 6.29 3.33 0.46
C ASN A 118 6.37 2.84 1.92
N ALA A 119 7.55 2.44 2.39
CA ALA A 119 7.77 2.05 3.78
C ALA A 119 7.68 3.26 4.73
N ASP A 120 8.26 4.41 4.36
CA ASP A 120 8.15 5.66 5.10
C ASP A 120 6.69 6.12 5.21
N VAL A 121 5.94 6.07 4.11
CA VAL A 121 4.50 6.36 4.11
C VAL A 121 3.73 5.39 5.01
N ALA A 122 4.05 4.09 4.96
CA ALA A 122 3.39 3.12 5.85
C ALA A 122 3.64 3.45 7.33
N ALA A 123 4.86 3.89 7.68
CA ALA A 123 5.19 4.32 9.03
C ALA A 123 4.45 5.61 9.42
N ASP A 124 4.37 6.61 8.54
CA ASP A 124 3.63 7.86 8.79
C ASP A 124 2.14 7.62 9.05
N LEU A 125 1.56 6.63 8.35
CA LEU A 125 0.16 6.22 8.52
C LEU A 125 -0.04 5.25 9.69
N ALA A 126 1.01 4.99 10.49
CA ALA A 126 1.03 4.01 11.58
C ALA A 126 0.49 2.64 11.14
N SER A 127 0.85 2.24 9.92
CA SER A 127 0.34 1.05 9.24
C SER A 127 1.43 -0.01 9.14
N PRO A 128 1.27 -1.17 9.80
CA PRO A 128 2.18 -2.29 9.61
C PRO A 128 2.10 -2.84 8.17
N VAL A 129 3.07 -3.66 7.78
CA VAL A 129 3.26 -4.07 6.39
C VAL A 129 2.99 -5.57 6.19
N PHE A 130 2.22 -5.88 5.16
CA PHE A 130 2.26 -7.14 4.45
C PHE A 130 3.12 -7.00 3.20
N LEU A 131 4.15 -7.83 3.11
CA LEU A 131 5.10 -7.82 2.00
C LEU A 131 4.69 -8.84 0.95
N ALA A 132 4.44 -8.42 -0.28
CA ALA A 132 4.28 -9.31 -1.43
C ALA A 132 5.61 -9.42 -2.18
N VAL A 133 6.14 -10.63 -2.29
CA VAL A 133 7.39 -10.94 -2.99
C VAL A 133 7.13 -11.96 -4.06
N CYS A 134 7.49 -11.64 -5.30
CA CYS A 134 7.35 -12.57 -6.40
C CYS A 134 8.35 -13.75 -6.28
N ALA A 135 8.00 -14.94 -6.76
CA ALA A 135 8.90 -16.10 -6.80
C ALA A 135 9.19 -16.62 -8.22
N ILE A 136 8.60 -15.97 -9.24
CA ILE A 136 8.83 -16.32 -10.65
C ILE A 136 10.34 -16.26 -10.93
N ASP A 137 10.85 -17.34 -11.53
CA ASP A 137 12.24 -17.53 -11.95
C ASP A 137 13.27 -17.31 -10.83
N ARG A 138 12.89 -17.54 -9.56
CA ARG A 138 13.76 -17.39 -8.40
C ARG A 138 13.85 -18.66 -7.57
N THR A 139 15.03 -18.91 -6.99
CA THR A 139 15.21 -19.95 -5.97
C THR A 139 14.64 -19.49 -4.62
N PRO A 140 14.33 -20.42 -3.71
CA PRO A 140 13.91 -20.08 -2.34
C PRO A 140 14.90 -19.15 -1.62
N GLU A 141 16.20 -19.32 -1.83
CA GLU A 141 17.25 -18.49 -1.22
C GLU A 141 17.21 -17.06 -1.74
N GLN A 142 16.95 -16.89 -3.05
CA GLN A 142 16.80 -15.56 -3.65
C GLN A 142 15.55 -14.85 -3.13
N VAL A 143 14.42 -15.56 -3.03
CA VAL A 143 13.18 -15.00 -2.45
C VAL A 143 13.42 -14.61 -0.99
N LYS A 144 14.06 -15.48 -0.20
CA LYS A 144 14.40 -15.18 1.20
C LYS A 144 15.29 -13.94 1.31
N ALA A 145 16.33 -13.83 0.48
CA ALA A 145 17.21 -12.66 0.49
C ALA A 145 16.44 -11.36 0.17
N THR A 146 15.49 -11.40 -0.76
CA THR A 146 14.60 -10.26 -1.04
C THR A 146 13.71 -9.92 0.17
N VAL A 147 13.11 -10.92 0.81
CA VAL A 147 12.28 -10.73 2.02
C VAL A 147 13.10 -10.11 3.15
N ASP A 148 14.29 -10.62 3.42
CA ASP A 148 15.18 -10.12 4.48
C ASP A 148 15.56 -8.65 4.20
N ALA A 149 15.95 -8.32 2.97
CA ALA A 149 16.32 -6.96 2.57
C ALA A 149 15.14 -5.98 2.71
N CYS A 150 13.95 -6.37 2.25
CA CYS A 150 12.76 -5.54 2.36
C CYS A 150 12.32 -5.34 3.81
N THR A 151 12.41 -6.40 4.63
CA THR A 151 12.10 -6.35 6.05
C THR A 151 13.03 -5.38 6.78
N ALA A 152 14.32 -5.35 6.43
CA ALA A 152 15.28 -4.39 6.99
C ALA A 152 14.94 -2.93 6.62
N ILE A 153 14.49 -2.68 5.38
CA ILE A 153 14.05 -1.34 4.95
C ILE A 153 12.80 -0.92 5.72
N VAL A 154 11.81 -1.81 5.84
CA VAL A 154 10.57 -1.55 6.60
C VAL A 154 10.87 -1.25 8.07
N ALA A 155 11.76 -2.03 8.69
CA ALA A 155 12.21 -1.79 10.06
C ALA A 155 12.93 -0.44 10.20
N LYS A 156 13.77 -0.06 9.23
CA LYS A 156 14.47 1.23 9.22
C LYS A 156 13.51 2.42 9.11
N ALA A 157 12.38 2.25 8.42
CA ALA A 157 11.31 3.26 8.35
C ALA A 157 10.49 3.37 9.66
N CYS A 158 10.81 2.58 10.69
CA CYS A 158 10.08 2.54 11.96
C CYS A 158 8.67 1.94 11.87
N THR A 159 8.45 0.99 10.95
CA THR A 159 7.25 0.13 10.92
C THR A 159 7.66 -1.35 10.90
N THR A 160 6.69 -2.27 10.90
CA THR A 160 6.94 -3.72 11.06
C THR A 160 6.30 -4.53 9.96
N VAL A 161 6.94 -5.63 9.56
CA VAL A 161 6.35 -6.63 8.66
C VAL A 161 5.56 -7.64 9.50
N LEU A 162 4.26 -7.75 9.27
CA LEU A 162 3.39 -8.71 9.95
C LEU A 162 3.23 -10.03 9.20
N GLY A 163 3.57 -10.06 7.91
CA GLY A 163 3.38 -11.22 7.07
C GLY A 163 3.97 -11.04 5.68
N VAL A 164 4.25 -12.18 5.04
CA VAL A 164 4.82 -12.24 3.69
C VAL A 164 3.91 -13.10 2.81
N PHE A 165 3.58 -12.59 1.64
CA PHE A 165 2.93 -13.31 0.56
C PHE A 165 3.96 -13.61 -0.51
N VAL A 166 4.18 -14.89 -0.80
CA VAL A 166 4.98 -15.33 -1.94
C VAL A 166 4.03 -15.50 -3.12
N THR A 167 4.28 -14.79 -4.22
CA THR A 167 3.38 -14.74 -5.39
C THR A 167 4.01 -15.27 -6.65
#